data_AF-A0A2V2U2X1-F1
#
_entry.id   AF-A0A2V2U2X1-F1
#
_cell.length_a   1.000
_cell.length_b   1.000
_cell.length_c   1.000
_cell.angle_alpha   90.00
_cell.angle_beta   90.00
_cell.angle_gamma   90.00
#
_symmetry.space_group_name_H-M   'P 1'
#
loop_
_entity.id
_entity.type
_entity.pdbx_description
1 polymer ?
#
loop_
_entity_poly.entity_id
_entity_poly.type
_entity_poly.pdbx_seq_one_letter_code
_entity_poly.pdbx_strand_id
1 'polypeptide(L)'
;MVVHLSSGTLFLQKALHILQHTLRTLQRAQIFTDLKNGNFPQVSWVMPSFPISEHPPANITSGMNWVKHVINAIMNSPYWNSTAIILTWDDYGGFYDHVAPPQIDKYGLGFRMPTIIISPYSNPGYIDHTQYRFESMLRFIEWRFSLQPLTERDLHANNLLNAFDFNQKPNLAHIVPLTAAELNAIRPYINLVMTID
;
A
#
# COMPACT_ATOMS: atom_id res chain seq x y z
N MET A 1 0.53 9.51 2.45
CA MET A 1 1.09 8.15 2.46
C MET A 1 0.01 7.21 1.94
N VAL A 2 0.28 6.50 0.86
CA VAL A 2 -0.65 5.51 0.30
C VAL A 2 -0.13 4.13 0.64
N VAL A 3 -0.93 3.34 1.35
CA VAL A 3 -0.66 1.93 1.50
C VAL A 3 -1.56 1.19 0.53
N HIS A 4 -0.94 0.56 -0.45
CA HIS A 4 -1.62 -0.32 -1.39
C HIS A 4 -1.58 -1.74 -0.84
N LEU A 5 -2.76 -2.32 -0.64
CA LEU A 5 -2.93 -3.74 -0.34
C LEU A 5 -3.60 -4.38 -1.57
N SER A 6 -2.91 -5.25 -2.30
CA SER A 6 -3.63 -6.21 -3.15
C SER A 6 -4.40 -7.15 -2.20
N SER A 7 -5.65 -7.46 -2.52
CA SER A 7 -6.64 -7.93 -1.54
C SER A 7 -6.80 -9.46 -1.45
N GLY A 8 -7.09 -9.93 -0.23
CA GLY A 8 -7.41 -11.33 0.08
C GLY A 8 -7.64 -11.76 1.54
N THR A 9 -7.88 -10.95 2.61
CA THR A 9 -8.59 -11.40 3.86
C THR A 9 -9.11 -10.26 4.77
N LEU A 10 -10.32 -10.45 5.29
CA LEU A 10 -11.06 -9.67 6.28
C LEU A 10 -10.35 -9.63 7.65
N PHE A 11 -9.93 -8.46 8.13
CA PHE A 11 -9.62 -8.27 9.56
C PHE A 11 -10.64 -7.32 10.21
N LEU A 12 -11.33 -7.88 11.20
CA LEU A 12 -12.36 -7.24 12.00
C LEU A 12 -11.85 -5.98 12.69
N GLN A 13 -12.65 -4.94 12.50
CA GLN A 13 -12.58 -3.62 13.11
C GLN A 13 -12.80 -3.73 14.63
N LYS A 14 -11.80 -3.33 15.43
CA LYS A 14 -12.02 -2.89 16.82
C LYS A 14 -10.94 -1.89 17.23
N ALA A 15 -11.07 -0.65 16.75
CA ALA A 15 -10.58 0.56 17.39
C ALA A 15 -11.00 1.80 16.59
N LEU A 16 -12.30 1.96 16.30
CA LEU A 16 -12.78 3.18 15.63
C LEU A 16 -13.75 3.94 16.52
N HIS A 17 -13.19 4.64 17.52
CA HIS A 17 -13.91 5.69 18.24
C HIS A 17 -13.07 6.92 18.63
N ILE A 18 -11.80 7.05 18.20
CA ILE A 18 -10.93 8.16 18.67
C ILE A 18 -10.32 9.04 17.56
N LEU A 19 -10.47 8.77 16.25
CA LEU A 19 -9.76 9.54 15.20
C LEU A 19 -10.62 9.91 13.99
N GLN A 20 -11.75 10.60 14.19
CA GLN A 20 -12.68 10.95 13.10
C GLN A 20 -12.19 12.08 12.16
N HIS A 21 -11.03 12.69 12.38
CA HIS A 21 -10.53 13.79 11.54
C HIS A 21 -9.29 13.49 10.68
N THR A 22 -8.60 12.36 10.85
CA THR A 22 -7.28 12.12 10.24
C THR A 22 -7.15 10.83 9.44
N LEU A 23 -8.10 9.89 9.56
CA LEU A 23 -8.11 8.64 8.81
C LEU A 23 -9.40 8.56 7.99
N ARG A 24 -9.27 8.49 6.65
CA ARG A 24 -10.38 8.17 5.75
C ARG A 24 -10.09 6.86 5.04
N THR A 25 -10.94 5.86 5.24
CA THR A 25 -11.05 4.77 4.28
C THR A 25 -11.65 5.36 3.01
N LEU A 26 -10.85 5.54 1.97
CA LEU A 26 -11.35 6.05 0.70
C LEU A 26 -12.23 4.98 0.06
N GLN A 27 -13.47 5.35 -0.30
CA GLN A 27 -14.23 4.53 -1.25
C GLN A 27 -13.47 4.48 -2.59
N ARG A 28 -13.48 3.34 -3.27
CA ARG A 28 -12.51 2.94 -4.29
C ARG A 28 -12.37 3.81 -5.55
N ALA A 29 -13.39 4.60 -5.91
CA ALA A 29 -13.32 5.60 -6.99
C ALA A 29 -12.86 6.99 -6.51
N GLN A 30 -12.66 7.15 -5.20
CA GLN A 30 -12.38 8.43 -4.55
C GLN A 30 -10.92 8.84 -4.71
N ILE A 31 -9.96 7.92 -4.89
CA ILE A 31 -8.55 8.30 -5.03
C ILE A 31 -8.29 9.20 -6.25
N PHE A 32 -8.79 8.82 -7.43
CA PHE A 32 -8.61 9.64 -8.64
C PHE A 32 -9.35 10.96 -8.53
N THR A 33 -10.52 10.95 -7.88
CA THR A 33 -11.33 12.14 -7.63
C THR A 33 -10.63 13.08 -6.64
N ASP A 34 -10.04 12.56 -5.56
CA ASP A 34 -9.34 13.32 -4.52
C ASP A 34 -8.04 13.92 -5.05
N LEU A 35 -7.29 13.16 -5.85
CA LEU A 35 -6.10 13.65 -6.54
C LEU A 35 -6.45 14.84 -7.44
N LYS A 36 -7.56 14.76 -8.18
CA LYS A 36 -8.03 15.83 -9.07
C LYS A 36 -8.58 17.05 -8.31
N ASN A 37 -9.33 16.82 -7.24
CA ASN A 37 -10.09 17.86 -6.54
C ASN A 37 -9.30 18.53 -5.40
N GLY A 38 -8.04 18.16 -5.18
CA GLY A 38 -7.27 18.79 -4.11
C GLY A 38 -7.54 18.21 -2.70
N ASN A 39 -8.14 17.02 -2.60
CA ASN A 39 -8.62 16.43 -1.34
C ASN A 39 -7.87 15.16 -0.93
N PHE A 40 -6.62 15.00 -1.37
CA PHE A 40 -5.88 13.76 -1.13
C PHE A 40 -5.56 13.56 0.37
N PRO A 41 -5.99 12.45 1.00
CA PRO A 41 -5.79 12.25 2.43
C PRO A 41 -4.33 12.08 2.84
N GLN A 42 -4.04 12.33 4.11
CA GLN A 42 -2.72 12.12 4.71
C GLN A 42 -2.34 10.63 4.76
N VAL A 43 -3.32 9.75 5.02
CA VAL A 43 -3.20 8.29 4.99
C VAL A 43 -4.35 7.72 4.18
N SER A 44 -4.03 6.90 3.18
CA SER A 44 -5.01 6.24 2.31
C SER A 44 -4.66 4.77 2.16
N TRP A 45 -5.64 3.89 2.39
CA TRP A 45 -5.55 2.47 2.04
C TRP A 45 -6.23 2.27 0.68
N VAL A 46 -5.52 1.71 -0.29
CA VAL A 46 -6.01 1.50 -1.65
C VAL A 46 -6.01 0.02 -1.94
N MET A 47 -7.18 -0.52 -2.28
CA MET A 47 -7.36 -1.94 -2.54
C MET A 47 -8.08 -2.15 -3.89
N PRO A 48 -7.62 -3.10 -4.71
CA PRO A 48 -8.30 -3.43 -5.95
C PRO A 48 -9.65 -4.10 -5.69
N SER A 49 -10.50 -4.13 -6.72
CA SER A 49 -11.61 -5.10 -6.74
C SER A 49 -11.08 -6.47 -7.17
N PHE A 50 -11.81 -7.54 -6.84
CA PHE A 50 -11.38 -8.92 -7.11
C PHE A 50 -10.88 -9.17 -8.55
N PRO A 51 -11.53 -8.67 -9.63
CA PRO A 51 -11.08 -8.96 -10.99
C PRO A 51 -9.70 -8.38 -11.35
N ILE A 52 -9.21 -7.42 -10.57
CA ILE A 52 -7.93 -6.72 -10.74
C ILE A 52 -7.06 -6.84 -9.47
N SER A 53 -7.33 -7.81 -8.60
CA SER A 53 -6.58 -7.98 -7.35
C SER A 53 -5.39 -8.92 -7.45
N GLU A 54 -5.22 -9.60 -8.59
CA GLU A 54 -4.24 -10.68 -8.79
C GLU A 54 -4.54 -11.96 -8.00
N HIS A 55 -5.55 -11.95 -7.14
CA HIS A 55 -5.99 -13.13 -6.40
C HIS A 55 -6.55 -14.19 -7.37
N PRO A 56 -6.13 -15.46 -7.31
CA PRO A 56 -6.69 -16.50 -8.19
C PRO A 56 -8.22 -16.58 -8.15
N PRO A 57 -8.92 -16.70 -9.29
CA PRO A 57 -8.40 -16.87 -10.65
C PRO A 57 -8.25 -15.54 -11.43
N ALA A 58 -8.19 -14.39 -10.75
CA ALA A 58 -8.07 -13.08 -11.40
C ALA A 58 -6.78 -12.98 -12.23
N ASN A 59 -6.83 -12.15 -13.27
CA ASN A 59 -5.72 -11.99 -14.19
C ASN A 59 -4.63 -11.08 -13.60
N ILE A 60 -3.42 -11.62 -13.45
CA ILE A 60 -2.26 -10.89 -12.90
C ILE A 60 -1.92 -9.66 -13.74
N THR A 61 -1.93 -9.77 -15.07
CA THR A 61 -1.65 -8.63 -15.97
C THR A 61 -2.65 -7.49 -15.77
N SER A 62 -3.93 -7.80 -15.57
CA SER A 62 -4.95 -6.79 -15.26
C SER A 62 -4.71 -6.11 -13.92
N GLY A 63 -4.35 -6.86 -12.88
CA GLY A 63 -3.98 -6.29 -11.57
C GLY A 63 -2.75 -5.39 -11.65
N MET A 64 -1.68 -5.85 -12.27
CA MET A 64 -0.46 -5.07 -12.49
C MET A 64 -0.72 -3.79 -13.30
N ASN A 65 -1.58 -3.86 -14.32
CA ASN A 65 -1.97 -2.67 -15.08
C ASN A 65 -2.72 -1.64 -14.22
N TRP A 66 -3.58 -2.11 -13.32
CA TRP A 66 -4.30 -1.24 -12.42
C TRP A 66 -3.37 -0.64 -11.35
N VAL A 67 -2.43 -1.41 -10.80
CA VAL A 67 -1.37 -0.91 -9.90
C VAL A 67 -0.54 0.18 -10.59
N LYS A 68 -0.09 -0.05 -11.83
CA LYS A 68 0.58 0.97 -12.67
C LYS A 68 -0.27 2.23 -12.79
N HIS A 69 -1.57 2.08 -13.05
CA HIS A 69 -2.48 3.21 -13.24
C HIS A 69 -2.58 4.08 -11.99
N VAL A 70 -2.74 3.47 -10.81
CA VAL A 70 -2.83 4.17 -9.53
C VAL A 70 -1.51 4.88 -9.20
N ILE A 71 -0.37 4.19 -9.31
CA ILE A 71 0.94 4.76 -8.99
C ILE A 71 1.26 5.94 -9.92
N ASN A 72 1.04 5.79 -11.23
CA ASN A 72 1.23 6.87 -12.19
C ASN A 72 0.33 8.08 -11.92
N ALA A 73 -0.92 7.85 -11.50
CA ALA A 73 -1.83 8.95 -11.16
C ALA A 73 -1.32 9.74 -9.96
N ILE A 74 -0.78 9.06 -8.94
CA ILE A 74 -0.16 9.72 -7.77
C ILE A 74 1.12 10.45 -8.19
N MET A 75 1.99 9.82 -8.96
CA MET A 75 3.26 10.40 -9.43
C MET A 75 3.07 11.63 -10.31
N ASN A 76 2.01 11.67 -11.12
CA ASN A 76 1.66 12.83 -11.95
C ASN A 76 0.89 13.92 -11.18
N SER A 77 0.47 13.65 -9.94
CA SER A 77 -0.30 14.60 -9.15
C SER A 77 0.61 15.64 -8.47
N PRO A 78 0.05 16.79 -8.04
CA PRO A 78 0.78 17.76 -7.20
C PRO A 78 1.29 17.18 -5.87
N TYR A 79 0.82 16.00 -5.45
CA TYR A 79 1.17 15.37 -4.17
C TYR A 79 2.42 14.50 -4.22
N TRP A 80 2.97 14.20 -5.39
CA TRP A 80 4.10 13.26 -5.54
C TRP A 80 5.26 13.62 -4.61
N ASN A 81 5.65 14.89 -4.58
CA ASN A 81 6.81 15.39 -3.83
C ASN A 81 6.70 15.21 -2.30
N SER A 82 5.54 14.83 -1.77
CA SER A 82 5.30 14.58 -0.35
C SER A 82 4.64 13.21 -0.09
N THR A 83 4.73 12.28 -1.04
CA THR A 83 4.08 10.97 -0.94
C THR A 83 5.08 9.84 -0.78
N ALA A 84 4.77 8.93 0.13
CA ALA A 84 5.31 7.58 0.17
C ALA A 84 4.19 6.60 -0.20
N ILE A 85 4.45 5.72 -1.16
CA ILE A 85 3.60 4.60 -1.55
C ILE A 85 4.26 3.33 -1.01
N ILE A 86 3.50 2.53 -0.28
CA ILE A 86 3.88 1.20 0.19
C ILE A 86 3.03 0.20 -0.58
N LEU A 87 3.62 -0.52 -1.51
CA LEU A 87 2.96 -1.55 -2.31
C LEU A 87 3.28 -2.93 -1.71
N THR A 88 2.25 -3.65 -1.27
CA THR A 88 2.41 -5.01 -0.71
C THR A 88 1.21 -5.90 -1.07
N TRP A 89 1.43 -7.20 -0.88
CA TRP A 89 0.41 -8.25 -0.95
C TRP A 89 0.00 -8.64 0.47
N ASP A 90 -1.26 -9.03 0.63
CA ASP A 90 -1.83 -9.35 1.94
C ASP A 90 -1.64 -10.82 2.35
N ASP A 91 -1.47 -11.72 1.38
CA ASP A 91 -1.10 -13.11 1.59
C ASP A 91 -0.24 -13.69 0.45
N TYR A 92 0.26 -14.90 0.68
CA TYR A 92 1.26 -15.57 -0.15
C TYR A 92 0.72 -16.38 -1.33
N GLY A 93 -0.58 -16.36 -1.56
CA GLY A 93 -1.26 -17.01 -2.68
C GLY A 93 -1.17 -18.53 -2.67
N GLY A 94 -0.71 -19.15 -1.58
CA GLY A 94 -0.43 -20.58 -1.53
C GLY A 94 0.91 -21.00 -2.15
N PHE A 95 1.74 -20.06 -2.60
CA PHE A 95 3.01 -20.35 -3.26
C PHE A 95 4.12 -20.69 -2.26
N TYR A 96 5.11 -21.48 -2.70
CA TYR A 96 6.23 -21.85 -1.85
C TYR A 96 7.20 -20.68 -1.64
N ASP A 97 7.61 -20.46 -0.39
CA ASP A 97 8.77 -19.65 -0.01
C ASP A 97 9.74 -20.50 0.82
N HIS A 98 11.04 -20.34 0.57
CA HIS A 98 12.08 -21.16 1.20
C HIS A 98 12.39 -20.74 2.64
N VAL A 99 12.02 -19.52 3.05
CA VAL A 99 12.29 -19.02 4.40
C VAL A 99 11.15 -19.44 5.31
N ALA A 100 11.47 -20.22 6.34
CA ALA A 100 10.50 -20.60 7.35
C ALA A 100 9.96 -19.34 8.07
N PRO A 101 8.63 -19.20 8.21
CA PRO A 101 8.03 -18.06 8.90
C PRO A 101 8.54 -17.91 10.35
N PRO A 102 9.03 -16.72 10.75
CA PRO A 102 9.51 -16.48 12.10
C PRO A 102 8.42 -16.71 13.17
N GLN A 103 8.77 -17.39 14.25
CA GLN A 103 7.89 -17.60 15.40
C GLN A 103 8.17 -16.56 16.48
N ILE A 104 7.32 -15.53 16.55
CA ILE A 104 7.51 -14.38 17.45
C ILE A 104 6.46 -14.28 18.55
N ASP A 105 5.36 -15.04 18.42
CA ASP A 105 4.26 -15.13 19.37
C ASP A 105 3.55 -16.48 19.17
N LYS A 106 2.37 -16.67 19.80
CA LYS A 106 1.58 -17.90 19.67
C LYS A 106 1.20 -18.26 18.22
N TYR A 107 1.10 -17.27 17.34
CA TYR A 107 0.72 -17.43 15.94
C TYR A 107 1.92 -17.33 14.99
N GLY A 108 2.96 -16.60 15.39
CA GLY A 108 4.11 -16.28 14.54
C GLY A 108 3.77 -15.26 13.45
N LEU A 109 4.72 -15.11 12.52
CA LEU A 109 4.50 -14.44 11.25
C LEU A 109 4.05 -15.44 10.19
N GLY A 110 3.52 -14.92 9.08
CA GLY A 110 3.23 -15.69 7.87
C GLY A 110 4.45 -15.82 6.94
N PHE A 111 4.24 -16.43 5.77
CA PHE A 111 5.22 -16.43 4.69
C PHE A 111 5.58 -15.01 4.24
N ARG A 112 6.81 -14.84 3.73
CA ARG A 112 7.35 -13.53 3.35
C ARG A 112 6.62 -12.96 2.15
N MET A 113 6.11 -11.73 2.28
CA MET A 113 5.50 -10.98 1.18
C MET A 113 6.45 -9.99 0.55
N PRO A 114 6.36 -9.76 -0.78
CA PRO A 114 7.07 -8.66 -1.38
C PRO A 114 6.49 -7.35 -0.84
N THR A 115 7.35 -6.37 -0.58
CA THR A 115 6.94 -5.01 -0.27
C THR A 115 7.85 -4.05 -1.01
N ILE A 116 7.25 -3.07 -1.68
CA ILE A 116 7.96 -2.07 -2.48
C ILE A 116 7.64 -0.69 -1.92
N ILE A 117 8.68 0.07 -1.63
CA ILE A 117 8.57 1.47 -1.18
C ILE A 117 8.87 2.38 -2.37
N ILE A 118 7.94 3.28 -2.68
CA ILE A 118 8.04 4.19 -3.82
C ILE A 118 7.80 5.61 -3.32
N SER A 119 8.82 6.47 -3.41
CA SER A 119 8.74 7.84 -2.93
C SER A 119 9.81 8.72 -3.58
N PRO A 120 9.64 10.04 -3.65
CA PRO A 120 10.76 10.93 -3.92
C PRO A 120 11.92 10.76 -2.92
N TYR A 121 11.64 10.28 -1.70
CA TYR A 121 12.65 10.13 -0.64
C TYR A 121 13.04 8.67 -0.38
N SER A 122 12.62 7.71 -1.21
CA SER A 122 13.06 6.31 -1.07
C SER A 122 14.47 6.13 -1.62
N ASN A 123 15.25 5.24 -1.01
CA ASN A 123 16.59 4.90 -1.51
C ASN A 123 16.50 4.20 -2.89
N PRO A 124 17.04 4.78 -3.98
CA PRO A 124 16.86 4.23 -5.32
C PRO A 124 17.65 2.93 -5.52
N GLY A 125 17.00 1.90 -6.06
CA GLY A 125 17.65 0.60 -6.33
C GLY A 125 18.10 -0.17 -5.08
N TYR A 126 17.57 0.20 -3.91
CA TYR A 126 17.98 -0.38 -2.63
C TYR A 126 17.13 -1.59 -2.25
N ILE A 127 17.79 -2.65 -1.78
CA ILE A 127 17.15 -3.83 -1.20
C ILE A 127 17.37 -3.77 0.31
N ASP A 128 16.30 -3.54 1.05
CA ASP A 128 16.33 -3.55 2.50
C ASP A 128 16.13 -4.97 3.03
N HIS A 129 17.08 -5.44 3.83
CA HIS A 129 17.05 -6.77 4.46
C HIS A 129 16.47 -6.77 5.88
N THR A 130 16.00 -5.62 6.36
CA THR A 130 15.31 -5.51 7.65
C THR A 130 14.07 -6.41 7.65
N GLN A 131 13.86 -7.16 8.74
CA GLN A 131 12.64 -7.96 8.88
C GLN A 131 11.45 -7.03 9.15
N TYR A 132 10.61 -6.83 8.14
CA TYR A 132 9.34 -6.13 8.25
C TYR A 132 8.16 -7.10 8.39
N ARG A 133 7.02 -6.53 8.78
CA ARG A 133 5.74 -7.20 8.97
C ARG A 133 4.61 -6.24 8.60
N PHE A 134 3.37 -6.70 8.47
CA PHE A 134 2.25 -5.80 8.13
C PHE A 134 2.12 -4.62 9.10
N GLU A 135 2.40 -4.88 10.38
CA GLU A 135 2.39 -3.88 11.43
C GLU A 135 3.49 -2.81 11.27
N SER A 136 4.53 -3.04 10.47
CA SER A 136 5.56 -2.03 10.14
C SER A 136 4.98 -0.82 9.42
N MET A 137 3.87 -0.98 8.70
CA MET A 137 3.15 0.13 8.06
C MET A 137 2.48 1.01 9.11
N LEU A 138 1.85 0.41 10.13
CA LEU A 138 1.30 1.13 11.27
C LEU A 138 2.41 1.82 12.06
N ARG A 139 3.52 1.13 12.30
CA ARG A 139 4.69 1.71 12.97
C ARG A 139 5.22 2.97 12.27
N PHE A 140 5.25 2.96 10.94
CA PHE A 140 5.66 4.13 10.16
C PHE A 140 4.65 5.28 10.24
N ILE A 141 3.34 4.97 10.23
CA ILE A 141 2.26 5.95 10.45
C ILE A 141 2.38 6.58 11.83
N GLU A 142 2.51 5.76 12.88
CA GLU A 142 2.64 6.21 14.26
C GLU A 142 3.80 7.16 14.42
N TRP A 143 4.97 6.79 13.90
CA TRP A 143 6.14 7.67 13.89
C TRP A 143 5.85 8.98 13.16
N ARG A 144 5.26 8.91 11.95
CA ARG A 144 5.01 10.09 11.11
C ARG A 144 4.05 11.09 11.75
N PHE A 145 3.06 10.62 12.50
CA PHE A 145 2.01 11.44 13.11
C PHE A 145 2.12 11.55 14.63
N SER A 146 3.21 11.05 15.23
CA SER A 146 3.42 11.03 16.69
C SER A 146 2.27 10.37 17.45
N LEU A 147 1.78 9.23 16.94
CA LEU A 147 0.71 8.46 17.56
C LEU A 147 1.29 7.36 18.47
N GLN A 148 0.48 6.91 19.42
CA GLN A 148 0.79 5.73 20.23
C GLN A 148 0.46 4.45 19.42
N PRO A 149 1.18 3.34 19.65
CA PRO A 149 0.83 2.04 19.09
C PRO A 149 -0.57 1.60 19.50
N LEU A 150 -1.23 0.84 18.62
CA LEU A 150 -2.57 0.30 18.88
C LEU A 150 -2.50 -0.99 19.70
N THR A 151 -1.42 -1.76 19.58
CA THR A 151 -1.20 -3.04 20.24
C THR A 151 0.28 -3.27 20.60
N GLU A 152 0.60 -4.44 21.17
CA GLU A 152 1.99 -4.88 21.31
C GLU A 152 2.63 -5.24 19.94
N ARG A 153 1.86 -5.68 18.94
CA ARG A 153 2.44 -6.18 17.67
C ARG A 153 3.05 -5.07 16.81
N ASP A 154 2.39 -3.92 16.72
CA ASP A 154 2.87 -2.70 16.07
C ASP A 154 3.91 -1.97 16.92
N LEU A 155 3.78 -1.99 18.26
CA LEU A 155 4.83 -1.47 19.16
C LEU A 155 6.20 -2.13 18.88
N HIS A 156 6.22 -3.45 18.70
CA HIS A 156 7.45 -4.23 18.45
C HIS A 156 7.80 -4.38 16.96
N ALA A 157 7.06 -3.75 16.04
CA ALA A 157 7.37 -3.80 14.62
C ALA A 157 8.55 -2.88 14.27
N ASN A 158 9.40 -3.31 13.34
CA ASN A 158 10.43 -2.44 12.77
C ASN A 158 9.77 -1.33 11.94
N ASN A 159 10.30 -0.11 12.05
CA ASN A 159 9.83 1.04 11.28
C ASN A 159 10.47 1.04 9.88
N LEU A 160 9.72 1.47 8.85
CA LEU A 160 10.14 1.48 7.44
C LEU A 160 11.21 2.53 7.09
N LEU A 161 11.81 3.20 8.08
CA LEU A 161 12.71 4.34 7.88
C LEU A 161 13.97 4.00 7.10
N ASN A 162 14.46 2.75 7.16
CA ASN A 162 15.64 2.32 6.39
C ASN A 162 15.42 2.37 4.88
N ALA A 163 14.16 2.40 4.42
CA ALA A 163 13.83 2.57 3.00
C ALA A 163 13.95 4.03 2.51
N PHE A 164 14.15 4.99 3.41
CA PHE A 164 14.13 6.42 3.09
C PHE A 164 15.45 7.13 3.45
N ASP A 165 15.80 8.10 2.62
CA ASP A 165 16.70 9.19 2.97
C ASP A 165 15.94 10.50 2.74
N PHE A 166 15.60 11.20 3.82
CA PHE A 166 14.86 12.47 3.74
C PHE A 166 15.76 13.69 3.53
N ASN A 167 17.08 13.52 3.56
CA ASN A 167 18.05 14.59 3.29
C ASN A 167 18.50 14.59 1.81
N GLN A 168 18.19 13.54 1.05
CA GLN A 168 18.52 13.47 -0.37
C GLN A 168 17.70 14.47 -1.21
N LYS A 169 18.20 14.75 -2.42
CA LYS A 169 17.40 15.41 -3.45
C LYS A 169 16.22 14.50 -3.84
N PRO A 170 14.96 15.00 -3.89
CA PRO A 170 13.82 14.18 -4.28
C PRO A 170 14.00 13.49 -5.64
N ASN A 171 13.79 12.18 -5.67
CA ASN A 171 13.76 11.39 -6.90
C ASN A 171 12.64 11.88 -7.82
N LEU A 172 12.94 11.95 -9.12
CA LEU A 172 11.95 12.28 -10.13
C LEU A 172 10.91 11.18 -10.25
N ALA A 173 9.67 11.58 -10.56
CA ALA A 173 8.61 10.63 -10.90
C ALA A 173 9.03 9.81 -12.14
N HIS A 174 9.11 8.49 -11.99
CA HIS A 174 9.37 7.57 -13.10
C HIS A 174 8.04 6.98 -13.57
N ILE A 175 7.41 7.65 -14.52
CA ILE A 175 6.12 7.23 -15.08
C ILE A 175 6.31 6.01 -15.97
N VAL A 176 5.61 4.92 -15.67
CA VAL A 176 5.58 3.71 -16.51
C VAL A 176 4.33 3.75 -17.37
N PRO A 177 4.38 4.19 -18.63
CA PRO A 177 3.18 4.44 -19.42
C PRO A 177 2.34 3.17 -19.60
N LEU A 178 1.02 3.33 -19.60
CA LEU A 178 0.07 2.30 -20.00
C LEU A 178 -0.29 2.49 -21.47
N THR A 179 -0.31 1.41 -22.23
CA THR A 179 -0.85 1.39 -23.59
C THR A 179 -2.36 1.60 -23.57
N ALA A 180 -2.94 2.00 -24.71
CA ALA A 180 -4.39 2.12 -24.84
C ALA A 180 -5.11 0.78 -24.56
N ALA A 181 -4.51 -0.35 -24.94
CA ALA A 181 -5.06 -1.68 -24.68
C ALA A 181 -5.07 -2.00 -23.17
N GLU A 182 -3.98 -1.71 -22.47
CA GLU A 182 -3.88 -1.92 -21.01
C GLU A 182 -4.88 -1.04 -20.26
N LEU A 183 -5.02 0.24 -20.64
CA LEU A 183 -6.03 1.14 -20.06
C LEU A 183 -7.45 0.64 -20.31
N ASN A 184 -7.75 0.21 -21.53
CA ASN A 184 -9.08 -0.31 -21.86
C ASN A 184 -9.42 -1.58 -21.08
N ALA A 185 -8.43 -2.46 -20.85
CA ALA A 185 -8.62 -3.70 -20.09
C ALA A 185 -8.98 -3.45 -18.62
N ILE A 186 -8.46 -2.38 -18.01
CA ILE A 186 -8.77 -2.04 -16.61
C ILE A 186 -9.93 -1.06 -16.46
N ARG A 187 -10.35 -0.39 -17.54
CA ARG A 187 -11.38 0.66 -17.52
C ARG A 187 -12.67 0.29 -16.80
N PRO A 188 -13.23 -0.93 -16.92
CA PRO A 188 -14.42 -1.33 -16.17
C PRO A 188 -14.22 -1.30 -14.66
N TYR A 189 -12.98 -1.48 -14.20
CA TYR A 189 -12.60 -1.62 -12.79
C TYR A 189 -12.05 -0.35 -12.16
N ILE A 190 -11.71 0.68 -12.97
CA ILE A 190 -11.27 1.99 -12.47
C ILE A 190 -12.32 2.60 -11.52
N ASN A 191 -13.60 2.23 -11.70
CA ASN A 191 -14.72 2.69 -10.87
C ASN A 191 -15.48 1.55 -10.15
N LEU A 192 -15.03 0.29 -10.20
CA LEU A 192 -15.81 -0.84 -9.67
C LEU A 192 -15.59 -1.00 -8.15
N VAL A 193 -16.69 -0.85 -7.41
CA VAL A 193 -16.78 -0.85 -5.94
C VAL A 193 -17.08 -2.27 -5.43
N MET A 194 -16.39 -2.72 -4.38
CA MET A 194 -16.74 -3.95 -3.63
C MET A 194 -17.01 -3.66 -2.15
N THR A 195 -18.15 -3.07 -1.81
CA THR A 195 -18.47 -2.58 -0.45
C THR A 195 -17.95 -3.47 0.70
N ILE A 196 -17.34 -2.84 1.72
CA ILE A 196 -17.22 -3.47 3.03
C ILE A 196 -18.01 -2.54 3.93
N ASP A 197 -19.16 -3.04 4.35
CA ASP A 197 -20.04 -2.49 5.37
C ASP A 197 -19.46 -2.87 6.75
#